data_AF-A0A4U3AVK5-F1
#
_entry.id   AF-A0A4U3AVK5-F1
#
_cell.length_a   1.000
_cell.length_b   1.000
_cell.length_c   1.000
_cell.angle_alpha   90.00
_cell.angle_beta   90.00
_cell.angle_gamma   90.00
#
_symmetry.space_group_name_H-M   'P 1'
#
loop_
_entity.id
_entity.type
_entity.pdbx_description
1 polymer ?
#
loop_
_entity_poly.entity_id
_entity_poly.type
_entity_poly.pdbx_seq_one_letter_code
_entity_poly.pdbx_strand_id
1 'polypeptide(L)'
;MLFTGFIINLSIFAFLVSTSIFIQVFISKVDSKSFRLFCGIYAGIIAAILMIFNFKHMGLFYDLRVVPLIISFIYFGRTAGWITLMFILFMRIFYLGGDWGPALIASLGIAIIYTIFKTYLKNIHPFKSVFLYLAAYLVIIHVVFGFFFPSIPLILLDIQGTFFISCGLLIGIFLMESYQKLYVLTQNLAKANETLLESKRELKDTVHQLQGGIFKFKKVDGDFIHTLCDGQLFYQYGFHSQQVVGKCLSNIDSSIIPFHLIPRLLKYY
;
A
#
# COMPACT_ATOMS: atom_id res chain seq x y z
N MET A 1 24.60 -19.05 -16.27
CA MET A 1 24.89 -18.19 -15.10
C MET A 1 24.16 -16.84 -15.16
N LEU A 2 24.21 -16.08 -16.27
CA LEU A 2 23.54 -14.77 -16.36
C LEU A 2 22.04 -14.81 -16.03
N PHE A 3 21.28 -15.73 -16.65
CA PHE A 3 19.84 -15.84 -16.43
C PHE A 3 19.47 -16.23 -14.98
N THR A 4 20.27 -17.10 -14.37
CA THR A 4 20.09 -17.50 -12.97
C THR A 4 20.33 -16.34 -12.01
N GLY A 5 21.42 -15.57 -12.21
CA GLY A 5 21.71 -14.38 -11.41
C GLY A 5 20.65 -13.29 -11.57
N PHE A 6 20.18 -13.09 -12.79
CA PHE A 6 19.06 -12.20 -13.11
C PHE A 6 17.80 -12.58 -12.33
N ILE A 7 17.39 -13.84 -12.37
CA ILE A 7 16.17 -14.31 -11.68
C ILE A 7 16.32 -14.13 -10.18
N ILE A 8 17.46 -14.51 -9.60
CA ILE A 8 17.68 -14.38 -8.15
C ILE A 8 17.54 -12.93 -7.70
N ASN A 9 18.23 -12.00 -8.38
CA ASN A 9 18.21 -10.59 -8.00
C ASN A 9 16.81 -9.97 -8.20
N LEU A 10 16.10 -10.36 -9.28
CA LEU A 10 14.73 -9.93 -9.54
C LEU A 10 13.73 -10.49 -8.52
N SER A 11 13.86 -11.76 -8.14
CA SER A 11 13.03 -12.40 -7.12
C SER A 11 13.24 -11.78 -5.75
N ILE A 12 14.49 -11.48 -5.37
CA ILE A 12 14.80 -10.76 -4.13
C ILE A 12 14.15 -9.38 -4.14
N PHE A 13 14.28 -8.64 -5.24
CA PHE A 13 13.65 -7.32 -5.39
C PHE A 13 12.12 -7.41 -5.23
N ALA A 14 11.46 -8.30 -5.97
CA ALA A 14 10.01 -8.48 -5.91
C ALA A 14 9.54 -8.86 -4.50
N PHE A 15 10.25 -9.80 -3.86
CA PHE A 15 9.96 -10.24 -2.50
C PHE A 15 10.07 -9.08 -1.49
N LEU A 16 11.18 -8.33 -1.51
CA LEU A 16 11.40 -7.23 -0.56
C LEU A 16 10.39 -6.09 -0.78
N VAL A 17 10.12 -5.72 -2.03
CA VAL A 17 9.10 -4.69 -2.32
C VAL A 17 7.72 -5.16 -1.85
N SER A 18 7.35 -6.42 -2.07
CA SER A 18 6.08 -6.96 -1.57
C SER A 18 5.99 -7.01 -0.04
N THR A 19 7.10 -7.25 0.65
CA THR A 19 7.14 -7.25 2.12
C THR A 19 6.93 -5.85 2.67
N SER A 20 7.45 -4.83 2.00
CA SER A 20 7.18 -3.42 2.33
C SER A 20 5.70 -3.10 2.36
N ILE A 21 4.97 -3.60 1.35
CA ILE A 21 3.51 -3.41 1.20
C ILE A 21 2.79 -3.98 2.42
N PHE A 22 3.16 -5.19 2.85
CA PHE A 22 2.57 -5.81 4.03
C PHE A 22 2.80 -4.96 5.26
N ILE A 23 4.06 -4.65 5.58
CA ILE A 23 4.42 -3.88 6.79
C ILE A 23 3.67 -2.53 6.83
N GLN A 24 3.54 -1.86 5.69
CA GLN A 24 2.95 -0.53 5.66
C GLN A 24 1.42 -0.52 5.80
N VAL A 25 0.72 -1.52 5.26
CA VAL A 25 -0.75 -1.64 5.44
C VAL A 25 -1.09 -1.78 6.93
N PHE A 26 -0.28 -2.52 7.70
CA PHE A 26 -0.50 -2.70 9.14
C PHE A 26 -0.07 -1.49 9.99
N ILE A 27 0.88 -0.66 9.53
CA ILE A 27 1.40 0.50 10.27
C ILE A 27 0.77 1.81 9.72
N SER A 28 -0.56 1.87 9.69
CA SER A 28 -1.34 2.91 8.99
C SER A 28 -1.43 4.30 9.67
N LYS A 29 -0.56 4.64 10.63
CA LYS A 29 -0.63 5.94 11.37
C LYS A 29 0.70 6.69 11.49
N VAL A 30 1.56 6.64 10.48
CA VAL A 30 2.83 7.39 10.49
C VAL A 30 2.65 8.75 9.81
N ASP A 31 3.16 9.82 10.44
CA ASP A 31 3.18 11.17 9.85
C ASP A 31 3.92 11.20 8.49
N SER A 32 3.45 12.07 7.59
CA SER A 32 3.91 12.24 6.21
C SER A 32 5.41 12.51 6.05
N LYS A 33 6.07 13.17 7.02
CA LYS A 33 7.51 13.42 6.98
C LYS A 33 8.30 12.18 7.40
N SER A 34 7.90 11.55 8.51
CA SER A 34 8.51 10.30 8.99
C SER A 34 8.34 9.17 7.98
N PHE A 35 7.18 9.12 7.32
CA PHE A 35 6.88 8.17 6.26
C PHE A 35 7.87 8.27 5.08
N ARG A 36 8.17 9.49 4.61
CA ARG A 36 9.16 9.70 3.52
C ARG A 36 10.57 9.27 3.92
N LEU A 37 10.97 9.47 5.18
CA LEU A 37 12.26 9.02 5.68
C LEU A 37 12.31 7.49 5.74
N PHE A 38 11.27 6.87 6.30
CA PHE A 38 11.16 5.41 6.39
C PHE A 38 11.23 4.75 5.00
N CYS A 39 10.46 5.25 4.02
CA CYS A 39 10.50 4.73 2.65
C CYS A 39 11.88 4.90 2.01
N GLY A 40 12.56 6.03 2.23
CA GLY A 40 13.91 6.26 1.75
C GLY A 40 14.93 5.29 2.34
N ILE A 41 14.88 5.06 3.66
CA ILE A 41 15.75 4.09 4.34
C ILE A 41 15.46 2.68 3.84
N TYR A 42 14.20 2.30 3.76
CA TYR A 42 13.79 0.96 3.32
C TYR A 42 14.22 0.68 1.87
N ALA A 43 13.97 1.62 0.95
CA ALA A 43 14.45 1.51 -0.42
C ALA A 43 15.99 1.47 -0.50
N GLY A 44 16.69 2.14 0.42
CA GLY A 44 18.15 2.10 0.55
C GLY A 44 18.65 0.72 0.99
N ILE A 45 17.96 0.10 1.96
CA ILE A 45 18.23 -1.28 2.40
C ILE A 45 17.98 -2.27 1.25
N ILE A 46 16.89 -2.12 0.50
CA ILE A 46 16.65 -2.94 -0.70
C ILE A 46 17.81 -2.81 -1.66
N ALA A 47 18.21 -1.57 -2.01
CA ALA A 47 19.32 -1.34 -2.93
C ALA A 47 20.63 -1.98 -2.42
N ALA A 48 20.92 -1.87 -1.12
CA ALA A 48 22.08 -2.48 -0.50
C ALA A 48 22.05 -4.02 -0.60
N ILE A 49 20.91 -4.66 -0.32
CA ILE A 49 20.76 -6.11 -0.44
C ILE A 49 20.96 -6.55 -1.89
N LEU A 50 20.37 -5.84 -2.86
CA LEU A 50 20.56 -6.15 -4.28
C LEU A 50 22.01 -6.05 -4.73
N MET A 51 22.79 -5.16 -4.11
CA MET A 51 24.23 -5.03 -4.35
C MET A 51 25.06 -6.18 -3.75
N ILE A 52 24.62 -6.75 -2.62
CA ILE A 52 25.26 -7.94 -2.03
C ILE A 52 25.05 -9.14 -2.97
N PHE A 53 23.82 -9.32 -3.47
CA PHE A 53 23.45 -10.37 -4.42
C PHE A 53 23.71 -9.97 -5.88
N ASN A 54 24.85 -9.30 -6.14
CA ASN A 54 25.28 -9.01 -7.51
C ASN A 54 25.76 -10.28 -8.22
N PHE A 55 25.74 -10.27 -9.55
CA PHE A 55 26.37 -11.32 -10.34
C PHE A 55 27.32 -10.72 -11.38
N LYS A 56 28.43 -11.42 -11.64
CA LYS A 56 29.45 -10.97 -12.58
C LYS A 56 29.18 -11.53 -13.97
N HIS A 57 29.14 -10.67 -14.98
CA HIS A 57 29.09 -11.07 -16.39
C HIS A 57 29.97 -10.14 -17.23
N MET A 58 30.73 -10.69 -18.17
CA MET A 58 31.65 -9.90 -19.03
C MET A 58 32.57 -8.94 -18.24
N GLY A 59 33.04 -9.35 -17.05
CA GLY A 59 33.91 -8.53 -16.21
C GLY A 59 33.20 -7.47 -15.36
N LEU A 60 31.89 -7.25 -15.55
CA LEU A 60 31.10 -6.24 -14.86
C LEU A 60 30.10 -6.87 -13.88
N PHE A 61 29.77 -6.12 -12.83
CA PHE A 61 28.77 -6.51 -11.83
C PHE A 61 27.40 -5.95 -12.20
N TYR A 62 26.41 -6.83 -12.28
CA TYR A 62 25.02 -6.49 -12.56
C TYR A 62 24.15 -6.68 -11.32
N ASP A 63 23.29 -5.71 -11.07
CA ASP A 63 22.29 -5.72 -10.00
C ASP A 63 21.19 -4.67 -10.28
N LEU A 64 20.06 -4.77 -9.57
CA LEU A 64 18.90 -3.90 -9.76
C LEU A 64 18.90 -2.63 -8.88
N ARG A 65 20.02 -2.19 -8.29
CA ARG A 65 20.05 -1.06 -7.33
C ARG A 65 19.42 0.24 -7.84
N VAL A 66 19.41 0.42 -9.15
CA VAL A 66 18.87 1.61 -9.84
C VAL A 66 17.35 1.65 -9.73
N VAL A 67 16.70 0.49 -9.68
CA VAL A 67 15.24 0.40 -9.62
C VAL A 67 14.70 1.00 -8.31
N PRO A 68 15.16 0.61 -7.10
CA PRO A 68 14.81 1.30 -5.87
C PRO A 68 15.12 2.80 -5.87
N LEU A 69 16.24 3.22 -6.48
CA LEU A 69 16.59 4.64 -6.60
C LEU A 69 15.55 5.42 -7.41
N ILE A 70 15.18 4.91 -8.58
CA ILE A 70 14.17 5.55 -9.45
C ILE A 70 12.81 5.61 -8.74
N ILE A 71 12.36 4.48 -8.17
CA ILE A 71 11.09 4.42 -7.43
C ILE A 71 11.08 5.44 -6.29
N SER A 72 12.20 5.57 -5.57
CA SER A 72 12.31 6.50 -4.45
C SER A 72 12.13 7.96 -4.87
N PHE A 73 12.77 8.40 -5.94
CA PHE A 73 12.59 9.77 -6.44
C PHE A 73 11.18 10.03 -6.98
N ILE A 74 10.58 9.06 -7.65
CA ILE A 74 9.28 9.22 -8.31
C ILE A 74 8.14 9.21 -7.28
N TYR A 75 8.10 8.19 -6.42
CA TYR A 75 6.98 7.96 -5.50
C TYR A 75 7.22 8.56 -4.11
N PHE A 76 8.42 8.43 -3.53
CA PHE A 76 8.70 8.91 -2.16
C PHE A 76 9.25 10.34 -2.11
N GLY A 77 9.74 10.84 -3.24
CA GLY A 77 10.20 12.21 -3.44
C GLY A 77 11.70 12.42 -3.24
N ARG A 78 12.12 13.70 -3.33
CA ARG A 78 13.54 14.08 -3.38
C ARG A 78 14.34 13.61 -2.16
N THR A 79 13.79 13.81 -0.96
CA THR A 79 14.49 13.45 0.30
C THR A 79 14.74 11.95 0.39
N ALA A 80 13.74 11.14 0.05
CA ALA A 80 13.87 9.70 0.02
C ALA A 80 14.89 9.25 -1.04
N GLY A 81 14.88 9.88 -2.22
CA GLY A 81 15.84 9.62 -3.30
C GLY A 81 17.30 9.83 -2.87
N TRP A 82 17.58 10.95 -2.18
CA TRP A 82 18.91 11.22 -1.64
C TRP A 82 19.33 10.22 -0.56
N ILE A 83 18.41 9.78 0.30
CA ILE A 83 18.69 8.73 1.29
C ILE A 83 19.05 7.41 0.59
N THR A 84 18.29 7.00 -0.43
CA THR A 84 18.59 5.77 -1.19
C THR A 84 19.95 5.84 -1.88
N LEU A 85 20.32 7.02 -2.41
CA LEU A 85 21.62 7.24 -3.03
C LEU A 85 22.76 7.07 -2.02
N MET A 86 22.60 7.59 -0.80
CA MET A 86 23.61 7.45 0.26
C MET A 86 23.89 5.99 0.60
N PHE A 87 22.86 5.15 0.68
CA PHE A 87 23.03 3.70 0.86
C PHE A 87 23.79 3.05 -0.31
N ILE A 88 23.44 3.42 -1.56
CA ILE A 88 24.12 2.90 -2.76
C ILE A 88 25.60 3.30 -2.77
N LEU A 89 25.91 4.57 -2.47
CA LEU A 89 27.28 5.07 -2.41
C LEU A 89 28.08 4.40 -1.30
N PHE A 90 27.49 4.26 -0.12
CA PHE A 90 28.10 3.56 1.01
C PHE A 90 28.46 2.12 0.61
N MET A 91 27.50 1.36 0.10
CA MET A 91 27.76 -0.01 -0.33
C MET A 91 28.75 -0.08 -1.50
N ARG A 92 28.82 0.94 -2.37
CA ARG A 92 29.78 0.97 -3.47
C ARG A 92 31.21 1.15 -2.98
N ILE A 93 31.43 2.07 -2.04
CA ILE A 93 32.75 2.39 -1.48
C ILE A 93 33.27 1.23 -0.64
N PHE A 94 32.42 0.62 0.20
CA PHE A 94 32.86 -0.38 1.17
C PHE A 94 32.82 -1.83 0.66
N TYR A 95 31.91 -2.19 -0.25
CA TYR A 95 31.67 -3.61 -0.61
C TYR A 95 32.22 -4.03 -1.98
N LEU A 96 31.94 -3.30 -3.06
CA LEU A 96 32.30 -3.77 -4.41
C LEU A 96 33.77 -3.51 -4.79
N GLY A 97 34.46 -2.59 -4.11
CA GLY A 97 35.81 -2.18 -4.47
C GLY A 97 35.94 -1.66 -5.92
N GLY A 98 37.16 -1.28 -6.32
CA GLY A 98 37.47 -0.79 -7.68
C GLY A 98 37.38 0.73 -7.85
N ASP A 99 37.35 1.18 -9.10
CA ASP A 99 37.29 2.61 -9.44
C ASP A 99 35.94 3.23 -9.03
N TRP A 100 35.93 3.76 -7.82
CA TRP A 100 34.78 4.41 -7.20
C TRP A 100 34.51 5.80 -7.80
N GLY A 101 35.52 6.44 -8.42
CA GLY A 101 35.42 7.78 -9.02
C GLY A 101 34.32 7.89 -10.09
N PRO A 102 34.39 7.11 -11.19
CA PRO A 102 33.38 7.17 -12.26
C PRO A 102 31.97 6.85 -11.76
N ALA A 103 31.84 5.88 -10.87
CA ALA A 103 30.55 5.49 -10.29
C ALA A 103 29.95 6.59 -9.39
N LEU A 104 30.79 7.28 -8.62
CA LEU A 104 30.38 8.39 -7.77
C LEU A 104 29.92 9.60 -8.62
N ILE A 105 30.68 9.95 -9.66
CA ILE A 105 30.30 11.01 -10.60
C ILE A 105 28.97 10.70 -11.29
N ALA A 106 28.81 9.47 -11.82
CA ALA A 106 27.56 9.05 -12.46
C ALA A 106 26.38 9.12 -11.50
N SER A 107 26.50 8.55 -10.30
CA SER A 107 25.40 8.46 -9.34
C SER A 107 24.99 9.83 -8.77
N LEU A 108 25.93 10.74 -8.53
CA LEU A 108 25.64 12.13 -8.17
C LEU A 108 24.97 12.88 -9.33
N GLY A 109 25.47 12.73 -10.56
CA GLY A 109 24.87 13.31 -11.75
C GLY A 109 23.42 12.86 -11.95
N ILE A 110 23.16 11.55 -11.82
CA ILE A 110 21.81 10.97 -11.87
C ILE A 110 20.92 11.60 -10.79
N ALA A 111 21.38 11.69 -9.54
CA ALA A 111 20.57 12.24 -8.45
C ALA A 111 20.24 13.72 -8.64
N ILE A 112 21.18 14.52 -9.17
CA ILE A 112 20.95 15.93 -9.50
C ILE A 112 19.89 16.05 -10.59
N ILE A 113 20.03 15.29 -11.68
CA ILE A 113 19.05 15.31 -12.79
C ILE A 113 17.67 14.84 -12.32
N TYR A 114 17.60 13.79 -11.50
CA TYR A 114 16.35 13.31 -10.90
C TYR A 114 15.70 14.34 -9.98
N THR A 115 16.51 15.12 -9.26
CA THR A 115 16.05 16.24 -8.43
C THR A 115 15.47 17.37 -9.29
N ILE A 116 16.12 17.69 -10.40
CA ILE A 116 15.65 18.68 -11.39
C ILE A 116 14.32 18.20 -11.98
N PHE A 117 14.25 16.97 -12.50
CA PHE A 117 13.02 16.40 -13.04
C PHE A 117 11.88 16.44 -12.03
N LYS A 118 12.12 16.04 -10.78
CA LYS A 118 11.07 16.08 -9.75
C LYS A 118 10.63 17.50 -9.40
N THR A 119 11.50 18.49 -9.58
CA THR A 119 11.21 19.89 -9.27
C THR A 119 10.44 20.58 -10.39
N TYR A 120 10.80 20.34 -11.65
CA TYR A 120 10.19 21.01 -12.82
C TYR A 120 9.02 20.22 -13.42
N LEU A 121 9.04 18.90 -13.38
CA LEU A 121 8.03 18.02 -14.01
C LEU A 121 7.05 17.44 -12.98
N LYS A 122 6.58 18.28 -12.05
CA LYS A 122 5.70 17.85 -10.94
C LYS A 122 4.36 17.28 -11.40
N ASN A 123 3.88 17.69 -12.57
CA ASN A 123 2.54 17.35 -13.06
C ASN A 123 2.49 16.08 -13.91
N ILE A 124 3.64 15.43 -14.16
CA ILE A 124 3.67 14.19 -14.94
C ILE A 124 3.24 13.02 -14.07
N HIS A 125 2.32 12.19 -14.60
CA HIS A 125 1.91 10.96 -13.93
C HIS A 125 3.12 10.07 -13.61
N PRO A 126 3.24 9.48 -12.40
CA PRO A 126 4.37 8.65 -11.97
C PRO A 126 4.80 7.62 -13.03
N PHE A 127 3.84 6.85 -13.55
CA PHE A 127 4.06 5.88 -14.64
C PHE A 127 4.84 6.43 -15.86
N LYS A 128 4.45 7.60 -16.38
CA LYS A 128 5.12 8.22 -17.54
C LYS A 128 6.49 8.76 -17.17
N SER A 129 6.61 9.31 -15.97
CA SER A 129 7.87 9.83 -15.44
C SER A 129 8.95 8.75 -15.40
N VAL A 130 8.59 7.48 -15.16
CA VAL A 130 9.60 6.43 -15.02
C VAL A 130 10.43 6.22 -16.29
N PHE A 131 9.82 6.29 -17.47
CA PHE A 131 10.54 6.19 -18.74
C PHE A 131 11.55 7.33 -18.93
N LEU A 132 11.21 8.54 -18.49
CA LEU A 132 12.12 9.68 -18.53
C LEU A 132 13.33 9.48 -17.61
N TYR A 133 13.10 8.95 -16.41
CA TYR A 133 14.17 8.66 -15.45
C TYR A 133 15.08 7.56 -15.97
N LEU A 134 14.52 6.49 -16.54
CA LEU A 134 15.27 5.42 -17.18
C LEU A 134 16.12 5.95 -18.35
N ALA A 135 15.54 6.77 -19.22
CA ALA A 135 16.27 7.36 -20.35
C ALA A 135 17.45 8.24 -19.87
N ALA A 136 17.23 9.08 -18.87
CA ALA A 136 18.30 9.91 -18.29
C ALA A 136 19.40 9.06 -17.66
N TYR A 137 19.05 7.96 -16.98
CA TYR A 137 20.03 7.02 -16.45
C TYR A 137 20.93 6.43 -17.55
N LEU A 138 20.33 5.95 -18.64
CA LEU A 138 21.07 5.37 -19.77
C LEU A 138 22.02 6.39 -20.41
N VAL A 139 21.55 7.62 -20.64
CA VAL A 139 22.37 8.70 -21.20
C VAL A 139 23.57 9.00 -20.30
N ILE A 140 23.36 9.13 -18.98
CA ILE A 140 24.45 9.44 -18.05
C ILE A 140 25.45 8.30 -17.97
N ILE A 141 24.99 7.06 -17.90
CA ILE A 141 25.89 5.90 -17.90
C ILE A 141 26.69 5.84 -19.18
N HIS A 142 26.05 6.01 -20.34
CA HIS A 142 26.73 5.97 -21.62
C HIS A 142 27.80 7.06 -21.73
N VAL A 143 27.48 8.30 -21.31
CA VAL A 143 28.43 9.43 -21.31
C VAL A 143 29.60 9.19 -20.34
N VAL A 144 29.33 8.77 -19.10
CA VAL A 144 30.37 8.57 -18.10
C VAL A 144 31.25 7.37 -18.47
N PHE A 145 30.68 6.22 -18.80
CA PHE A 145 31.47 5.06 -19.19
C PHE A 145 32.22 5.27 -20.50
N GLY A 146 31.63 5.95 -21.48
CA GLY A 146 32.31 6.29 -22.73
C GLY A 146 33.52 7.21 -22.52
N PHE A 147 33.44 8.14 -21.57
CA PHE A 147 34.55 9.03 -21.24
C PHE A 147 35.67 8.33 -20.47
N PHE A 148 35.34 7.50 -19.47
CA PHE A 148 36.35 6.85 -18.61
C PHE A 148 36.89 5.53 -19.18
N PHE A 149 36.12 4.81 -20.01
CA PHE A 149 36.47 3.51 -20.56
C PHE A 149 36.23 3.45 -22.09
N PRO A 150 36.94 4.27 -22.89
CA PRO A 150 36.73 4.34 -24.34
C PRO A 150 37.07 3.04 -25.10
N SER A 151 37.79 2.12 -24.46
CA SER A 151 38.31 0.90 -25.07
C SER A 151 37.34 -0.29 -25.07
N ILE A 152 36.18 -0.19 -24.39
CA ILE A 152 35.22 -1.29 -24.24
C ILE A 152 34.03 -1.05 -25.18
N PRO A 153 33.66 -2.01 -26.07
CA PRO A 153 32.49 -1.88 -26.92
C PRO A 153 31.20 -1.89 -26.07
N LEU A 154 30.65 -0.69 -25.83
CA LEU A 154 29.55 -0.43 -24.89
C LEU A 154 28.19 -0.99 -25.33
N ILE A 155 28.02 -1.29 -26.62
CA ILE A 155 26.72 -1.57 -27.24
C ILE A 155 26.04 -2.83 -26.68
N LEU A 156 26.78 -3.93 -26.47
CA LEU A 156 26.18 -5.18 -25.98
C LEU A 156 25.87 -5.12 -24.47
N LEU A 157 26.71 -4.40 -23.71
CA LEU A 157 26.53 -4.10 -22.30
C LEU A 157 25.27 -3.25 -22.06
N ASP A 158 25.09 -2.22 -22.89
CA ASP A 158 23.93 -1.32 -22.82
C ASP A 158 22.61 -2.08 -23.07
N ILE A 159 22.57 -3.00 -24.05
CA ILE A 159 21.34 -3.74 -24.37
C ILE A 159 20.92 -4.67 -23.22
N GLN A 160 21.85 -5.49 -22.71
CA GLN A 160 21.52 -6.47 -21.65
C GLN A 160 21.18 -5.78 -20.32
N GLY A 161 21.96 -4.75 -19.93
CA GLY A 161 21.72 -3.98 -18.71
C GLY A 161 20.39 -3.21 -18.77
N THR A 162 20.08 -2.61 -19.91
CA THR A 162 18.81 -1.88 -20.10
C THR A 162 17.61 -2.82 -19.99
N PHE A 163 17.68 -3.99 -20.61
CA PHE A 163 16.60 -4.98 -20.51
C PHE A 163 16.37 -5.40 -19.04
N PHE A 164 17.45 -5.63 -18.29
CA PHE A 164 17.35 -6.02 -16.89
C PHE A 164 16.71 -4.95 -16.01
N ILE A 165 17.18 -3.71 -16.11
CA ILE A 165 16.63 -2.60 -15.34
C ILE A 165 15.17 -2.38 -15.74
N SER A 166 14.83 -2.47 -17.02
CA SER A 166 13.46 -2.32 -17.52
C SER A 166 12.51 -3.36 -16.92
N CYS A 167 12.91 -4.63 -16.87
CA CYS A 167 12.11 -5.70 -16.25
C CYS A 167 11.89 -5.44 -14.74
N GLY A 168 12.95 -5.12 -14.00
CA GLY A 168 12.85 -4.81 -12.57
C GLY A 168 11.98 -3.58 -12.31
N LEU A 169 12.10 -2.56 -13.16
CA LEU A 169 11.33 -1.33 -13.09
C LEU A 169 9.84 -1.56 -13.39
N LEU A 170 9.50 -2.35 -14.41
CA LEU A 170 8.11 -2.72 -14.71
C LEU A 170 7.45 -3.42 -13.53
N ILE A 171 8.13 -4.41 -12.94
CA ILE A 171 7.65 -5.10 -11.73
C ILE A 171 7.52 -4.12 -10.56
N GLY A 172 8.52 -3.26 -10.37
CA GLY A 172 8.52 -2.25 -9.31
C GLY A 172 7.37 -1.25 -9.43
N ILE A 173 7.11 -0.73 -10.63
CA ILE A 173 5.98 0.17 -10.90
C ILE A 173 4.66 -0.55 -10.67
N PHE A 174 4.51 -1.78 -11.20
CA PHE A 174 3.29 -2.54 -11.04
C PHE A 174 2.95 -2.75 -9.56
N LEU A 175 3.95 -3.16 -8.77
CA LEU A 175 3.79 -3.31 -7.32
C LEU A 175 3.45 -1.99 -6.63
N MET A 176 4.10 -0.89 -7.04
CA MET A 176 3.90 0.43 -6.42
C MET A 176 2.52 1.03 -6.73
N GLU A 177 2.04 0.91 -7.97
CA GLU A 177 0.69 1.35 -8.37
C GLU A 177 -0.39 0.49 -7.71
N SER A 178 -0.18 -0.83 -7.67
CA SER A 178 -1.07 -1.75 -6.94
C SER A 178 -1.17 -1.37 -5.47
N TYR A 179 -0.03 -1.03 -4.86
CA TYR A 179 0.04 -0.58 -3.48
C TYR A 179 -0.76 0.72 -3.25
N GLN A 180 -0.53 1.75 -4.08
CA GLN A 180 -1.20 3.04 -3.89
C GLN A 180 -2.73 2.90 -4.00
N LYS A 181 -3.21 2.08 -4.93
CA LYS A 181 -4.64 1.76 -5.06
C LYS A 181 -5.17 1.01 -3.84
N LEU A 182 -4.44 0.01 -3.34
CA LEU A 182 -4.82 -0.76 -2.17
C LEU A 182 -4.94 0.13 -0.93
N TYR A 183 -3.97 1.03 -0.72
CA TYR A 183 -3.98 1.96 0.42
C TYR A 183 -5.17 2.92 0.41
N VAL A 184 -5.49 3.50 -0.75
CA VAL A 184 -6.67 4.38 -0.88
C VAL A 184 -7.96 3.60 -0.62
N LEU A 185 -8.05 2.35 -1.12
CA LEU A 185 -9.23 1.51 -0.92
C LEU A 185 -9.41 1.15 0.55
N THR A 186 -8.36 0.75 1.26
CA THR A 186 -8.45 0.42 2.69
C THR A 186 -8.83 1.63 3.53
N GLN A 187 -8.31 2.81 3.22
CA GLN A 187 -8.68 4.05 3.90
C GLN A 187 -10.15 4.44 3.65
N ASN A 188 -10.63 4.32 2.41
CA ASN A 188 -12.03 4.58 2.07
C ASN A 188 -12.96 3.59 2.77
N LEU A 189 -12.57 2.32 2.85
CA LEU A 189 -13.32 1.29 3.56
C LEU A 189 -13.38 1.55 5.07
N ALA A 190 -12.27 1.98 5.67
CA ALA A 190 -12.26 2.39 7.09
C ALA A 190 -13.21 3.56 7.35
N LYS A 191 -13.16 4.62 6.53
CA LYS A 191 -14.07 5.77 6.63
C LYS A 191 -15.52 5.38 6.42
N ALA A 192 -15.82 4.56 5.41
CA ALA A 192 -17.17 4.08 5.16
C ALA A 192 -17.72 3.29 6.35
N ASN A 193 -16.89 2.44 6.97
CA ASN A 193 -17.29 1.69 8.15
C ASN A 193 -17.56 2.58 9.37
N GLU A 194 -16.73 3.62 9.59
CA GLU A 194 -16.96 4.63 10.63
C GLU A 194 -18.28 5.36 10.43
N THR A 195 -18.53 5.89 9.22
CA THR A 195 -19.80 6.58 8.90
C THR A 195 -21.02 5.67 9.05
N LEU A 196 -20.90 4.40 8.67
CA LEU A 196 -21.97 3.41 8.84
C LEU A 196 -22.26 3.16 10.32
N LEU A 197 -21.23 3.09 11.15
CA LEU A 197 -21.36 2.90 12.60
C LEU A 197 -21.99 4.11 13.27
N GLU A 198 -21.65 5.33 12.82
CA GLU A 198 -22.30 6.58 13.25
C GLU A 198 -23.78 6.60 12.87
N SER A 199 -24.14 6.34 11.60
CA SER A 199 -25.54 6.30 11.16
C SER A 199 -26.34 5.20 11.88
N LYS A 200 -25.74 4.05 12.18
CA LYS A 200 -26.38 3.00 12.99
C LYS A 200 -26.64 3.47 14.42
N ARG A 201 -25.72 4.23 15.02
CA ARG A 201 -25.89 4.79 16.37
C ARG A 201 -26.97 5.86 16.38
N GLU A 202 -26.92 6.81 15.45
CA GLU A 202 -27.93 7.88 15.31
C GLU A 202 -29.33 7.31 15.07
N LEU A 203 -29.45 6.29 14.21
CA LEU A 203 -30.72 5.60 14.00
C LEU A 203 -31.21 4.93 15.29
N LYS A 204 -30.33 4.25 16.03
CA LYS A 204 -30.68 3.62 17.31
C LYS A 204 -31.16 4.68 18.32
N ASP A 205 -30.46 5.79 18.43
CA ASP A 205 -30.80 6.88 19.34
C ASP A 205 -32.13 7.54 18.96
N THR A 206 -32.37 7.73 17.65
CA THR A 206 -33.66 8.24 17.12
C THR A 206 -34.81 7.30 17.45
N VAL A 207 -34.62 5.99 17.24
CA VAL A 207 -35.63 4.98 17.59
C VAL A 207 -35.89 4.98 19.09
N HIS A 208 -34.85 5.10 19.91
CA HIS A 208 -34.96 5.17 21.36
C HIS A 208 -35.71 6.42 21.84
N GLN A 209 -35.49 7.58 21.19
CA GLN A 209 -36.14 8.85 21.52
C GLN A 209 -37.55 9.01 20.92
N LEU A 210 -38.00 8.10 20.06
CA LEU A 210 -39.35 8.13 19.50
C LEU A 210 -40.39 8.12 20.64
N GLN A 211 -41.36 9.04 20.59
CA GLN A 211 -42.43 9.12 21.60
C GLN A 211 -43.32 7.86 21.65
N GLY A 212 -43.38 7.10 20.55
CA GLY A 212 -44.07 5.82 20.48
C GLY A 212 -43.16 4.64 20.80
N GLY A 213 -43.51 3.48 20.25
CA GLY A 213 -42.69 2.27 20.30
C GLY A 213 -42.60 1.64 18.91
N ILE A 214 -41.40 1.19 18.52
CA ILE A 214 -41.21 0.39 17.32
C ILE A 214 -41.10 -1.07 17.72
N PHE A 215 -41.93 -1.89 17.09
CA PHE A 215 -41.94 -3.32 17.28
C PHE A 215 -41.75 -4.00 15.92
N LYS A 216 -40.69 -4.79 15.77
CA LYS A 216 -40.36 -5.49 14.52
C LYS A 216 -40.18 -6.97 14.76
N PHE A 217 -40.76 -7.79 13.90
CA PHE A 217 -40.63 -9.23 13.91
C PHE A 217 -40.24 -9.76 12.53
N LYS A 218 -39.73 -10.99 12.50
CA LYS A 218 -39.42 -11.74 11.28
C LYS A 218 -39.96 -13.15 11.42
N LYS A 219 -40.62 -13.65 10.37
CA LYS A 219 -41.04 -15.05 10.29
C LYS A 219 -39.85 -15.93 9.91
N VAL A 220 -39.53 -16.93 10.73
CA VAL A 220 -38.48 -17.92 10.51
C VAL A 220 -39.08 -19.28 10.85
N ASP A 221 -39.05 -20.22 9.91
CA ASP A 221 -39.57 -21.59 10.07
C ASP A 221 -41.02 -21.71 10.59
N GLY A 222 -41.86 -20.72 10.26
CA GLY A 222 -43.26 -20.67 10.69
C GLY A 222 -43.49 -19.84 11.94
N ASP A 223 -42.45 -19.57 12.73
CA ASP A 223 -42.50 -18.81 13.98
C ASP A 223 -42.14 -17.33 13.79
N PHE A 224 -42.79 -16.45 14.55
CA PHE A 224 -42.55 -15.02 14.51
C PHE A 224 -41.60 -14.58 15.63
N ILE A 225 -40.35 -14.32 15.25
CA ILE A 225 -39.28 -13.94 16.17
C ILE A 225 -39.15 -12.41 16.18
N HIS A 226 -39.14 -11.81 17.37
CA HIS A 226 -38.97 -10.37 17.52
C HIS A 226 -37.51 -9.96 17.33
N THR A 227 -37.29 -8.97 16.47
CA THR A 227 -35.95 -8.50 16.08
C THR A 227 -35.65 -7.09 16.57
N LEU A 228 -36.67 -6.30 16.94
CA LEU A 228 -36.52 -4.97 17.53
C LEU A 228 -37.73 -4.63 18.40
N CYS A 229 -37.47 -4.07 19.57
CA CYS A 229 -38.46 -3.52 20.50
C CYS A 229 -37.79 -2.35 21.23
N ASP A 230 -38.14 -1.11 20.88
CA ASP A 230 -37.47 0.10 21.38
C ASP A 230 -38.39 1.33 21.21
N GLY A 231 -38.11 2.44 21.88
CA GLY A 231 -38.92 3.67 21.92
C GLY A 231 -39.48 4.00 23.31
N GLN A 232 -39.66 5.30 23.62
CA GLN A 232 -39.91 5.79 24.98
C GLN A 232 -41.20 5.23 25.60
N LEU A 233 -42.24 4.99 24.79
CA LEU A 233 -43.51 4.45 25.27
C LEU A 233 -43.29 3.09 25.94
N PHE A 234 -42.48 2.23 25.35
CA PHE A 234 -42.21 0.90 25.92
C PHE A 234 -41.47 1.00 27.25
N TYR A 235 -40.46 1.87 27.37
CA TYR A 235 -39.73 2.08 28.62
C TYR A 235 -40.60 2.67 29.73
N GLN A 236 -41.52 3.60 29.41
CA GLN A 236 -42.47 4.16 30.39
C GLN A 236 -43.42 3.12 30.98
N TYR A 237 -43.81 2.11 30.19
CA TYR A 237 -44.62 0.99 30.64
C TYR A 237 -43.80 -0.18 31.21
N GLY A 238 -42.48 -0.02 31.41
CA GLY A 238 -41.61 -1.02 32.01
C GLY A 238 -41.12 -2.13 31.06
N PHE A 239 -41.27 -1.95 29.75
CA PHE A 239 -40.84 -2.91 28.73
C PHE A 239 -39.43 -2.60 28.25
N HIS A 240 -38.53 -3.58 28.35
CA HIS A 240 -37.15 -3.45 27.89
C HIS A 240 -36.84 -4.40 26.72
N SER A 241 -35.98 -3.95 25.81
CA SER A 241 -35.62 -4.69 24.60
C SER A 241 -35.08 -6.10 24.88
N GLN A 242 -34.36 -6.31 25.99
CA GLN A 242 -33.84 -7.63 26.37
C GLN A 242 -34.94 -8.66 26.71
N GLN A 243 -36.13 -8.20 27.07
CA GLN A 243 -37.25 -9.08 27.45
C GLN A 243 -37.99 -9.63 26.22
N VAL A 244 -37.85 -8.97 25.07
CA VAL A 244 -38.66 -9.23 23.86
C VAL A 244 -37.81 -9.69 22.67
N VAL A 245 -36.64 -9.08 22.44
CA VAL A 245 -35.79 -9.40 21.28
C VAL A 245 -35.27 -10.84 21.35
N GLY A 246 -35.40 -11.58 20.24
CA GLY A 246 -35.00 -12.98 20.12
C GLY A 246 -36.06 -13.99 20.57
N LYS A 247 -37.20 -13.55 21.11
CA LYS A 247 -38.28 -14.45 21.55
C LYS A 247 -39.42 -14.54 20.54
N CYS A 248 -40.01 -15.73 20.44
CA CYS A 248 -41.28 -15.94 19.76
C CYS A 248 -42.43 -15.30 20.54
N LEU A 249 -43.49 -14.91 19.84
CA LEU A 249 -44.68 -14.27 20.43
C LEU A 249 -45.27 -15.08 21.61
N SER A 250 -45.20 -16.41 21.56
CA SER A 250 -45.66 -17.35 22.60
C SER A 250 -44.78 -17.37 23.86
N ASN A 251 -43.52 -16.94 23.75
CA ASN A 251 -42.50 -17.02 24.80
C ASN A 251 -42.17 -15.65 25.41
N ILE A 252 -42.85 -14.60 24.94
CA ILE A 252 -42.80 -13.28 25.58
C ILE A 252 -43.52 -13.39 26.92
N ASP A 253 -42.99 -12.69 27.93
CA ASP A 253 -43.56 -12.73 29.27
C ASP A 253 -45.01 -12.23 29.25
N SER A 254 -45.88 -12.93 29.97
CA SER A 254 -47.33 -12.67 30.03
C SER A 254 -47.68 -11.32 30.64
N SER A 255 -46.73 -10.72 31.37
CA SER A 255 -46.76 -9.35 31.85
C SER A 255 -46.70 -8.30 30.73
N ILE A 256 -46.15 -8.67 29.56
CA ILE A 256 -45.95 -7.79 28.40
C ILE A 256 -47.03 -8.01 27.34
N ILE A 257 -47.32 -9.29 27.02
CA ILE A 257 -48.41 -9.68 26.12
C ILE A 257 -49.25 -10.73 26.84
N PRO A 258 -50.46 -10.38 27.30
CA PRO A 258 -51.34 -11.36 27.93
C PRO A 258 -51.67 -12.50 26.97
N PHE A 259 -51.63 -13.75 27.44
CA PHE A 259 -51.88 -14.95 26.61
C PHE A 259 -53.20 -14.91 25.82
N HIS A 260 -54.22 -14.22 26.33
CA HIS A 260 -55.52 -14.08 25.68
C HIS A 260 -55.51 -13.13 24.45
N LEU A 261 -54.50 -12.28 24.31
CA LEU A 261 -54.32 -11.36 23.17
C LEU A 261 -53.47 -11.97 22.04
N ILE A 262 -52.69 -13.02 22.33
CA ILE A 262 -51.83 -13.72 21.36
C ILE A 262 -52.60 -14.24 20.14
N PRO A 263 -53.78 -14.89 20.25
CA PRO A 263 -54.54 -15.36 19.09
C PRO A 263 -55.04 -14.21 18.20
N ARG A 264 -55.25 -13.03 18.81
CA ARG A 264 -55.72 -11.83 18.11
C ARG A 264 -54.56 -11.12 17.39
N LEU A 265 -53.38 -11.10 18.01
CA LEU A 265 -52.15 -10.56 17.42
C LEU A 265 -51.63 -11.42 16.27
N LEU A 266 -51.72 -12.75 16.38
CA LEU A 266 -51.41 -13.70 15.30
C LEU A 266 -52.26 -13.48 14.04
N LYS A 267 -53.40 -12.80 14.14
CA LYS A 267 -54.25 -12.45 12.98
C LYS A 267 -53.73 -11.23 12.20
N TYR A 268 -52.89 -10.41 12.82
CA TYR A 268 -52.26 -9.21 12.22
C TYR A 268 -50.78 -9.43 11.88
N TYR A 269 -50.22 -10.60 12.21
CA TYR A 269 -48.87 -11.07 11.92
C TYR A 269 -48.84 -11.93 10.65
#